data_AF-A0A9E2NYX9-F1
#
_entry.id   AF-A0A9E2NYX9-F1
#
_cell.length_a   1.000
_cell.length_b   1.000
_cell.length_c   1.000
_cell.angle_alpha   90.00
_cell.angle_beta   90.00
_cell.angle_gamma   90.00
#
_symmetry.space_group_name_H-M   'P 1'
#
loop_
_entity.id
_entity.type
_entity.pdbx_description
1 polymer ?
#
loop_
_entity_poly.entity_id
_entity_poly.type
_entity_poly.pdbx_seq_one_letter_code
_entity_poly.pdbx_strand_id
1 'polypeptide(L)'
;IQESRMGQVDYLILLEVFFDISQSLSPEQPRLTNVKEIKWSLYLPDTEEKIAYGSKNTPKTSKNHDAREDISSFGYQLAEEIEKSIIR
;
A
#
# COMPACT_ATOMS: atom_id res chain seq x y z
N ILE A 1 -2.44 38.01 11.22
CA ILE A 1 -2.17 37.11 10.09
C ILE A 1 -1.48 35.89 10.69
N GLN A 2 -1.95 34.66 10.70
CA GLN A 2 -3.17 33.97 10.25
C GLN A 2 -3.06 32.62 10.99
N GLU A 3 -4.08 32.19 11.74
CA GLU A 3 -4.04 30.90 12.46
C GLU A 3 -3.89 29.77 11.43
N SER A 4 -2.79 29.04 11.53
CA SER A 4 -2.55 27.84 10.74
C SER A 4 -3.61 26.82 11.11
N ARG A 5 -4.59 26.58 10.22
CA ARG A 5 -5.54 25.47 10.40
C ARG A 5 -4.73 24.18 10.43
N MET A 6 -4.60 23.55 11.60
CA MET A 6 -4.14 22.17 11.67
C MET A 6 -5.18 21.31 10.94
N GLY A 7 -4.74 20.52 9.97
CA GLY A 7 -5.60 19.58 9.29
C GLY A 7 -6.06 18.51 10.27
N GLN A 8 -7.37 18.27 10.34
CA GLN A 8 -7.91 17.12 11.04
C GLN A 8 -7.57 15.86 10.23
N VAL A 9 -7.04 14.84 10.91
CA VAL A 9 -6.78 13.53 10.32
C VAL A 9 -7.94 12.63 10.71
N ASP A 10 -8.72 12.17 9.74
CA ASP A 10 -9.88 11.32 10.01
C ASP A 10 -9.52 9.84 10.12
N TYR A 11 -8.44 9.42 9.45
CA TYR A 11 -8.00 8.02 9.39
C TYR A 11 -6.48 7.88 9.29
N LEU A 12 -5.96 6.79 9.84
CA LEU A 12 -4.58 6.34 9.65
C LEU A 12 -4.55 5.06 8.80
N ILE A 13 -3.71 5.02 7.78
CA ILE A 13 -3.50 3.84 6.95
C ILE A 13 -2.11 3.27 7.26
N LEU A 14 -2.06 2.01 7.70
CA LEU A 14 -0.83 1.24 7.80
C LEU A 14 -0.69 0.35 6.57
N LEU A 15 0.45 0.43 5.88
CA LEU A 15 0.80 -0.45 4.77
C LEU A 15 1.96 -1.36 5.15
N GLU A 16 1.76 -2.67 5.00
CA GLU A 16 2.79 -3.68 5.17
C GLU A 16 3.14 -4.28 3.81
N VAL A 17 4.38 -4.10 3.36
CA VAL A 17 4.84 -4.53 2.03
C VAL A 17 5.76 -5.72 2.18
N PHE A 18 5.35 -6.87 1.63
CA PHE A 18 6.10 -8.12 1.69
C PHE A 18 6.82 -8.34 0.36
N PHE A 19 8.12 -8.60 0.43
CA PHE A 19 8.97 -8.83 -0.75
C PHE A 19 9.40 -10.30 -0.85
N ASP A 20 9.43 -10.84 -2.06
CA ASP A 20 10.07 -12.12 -2.36
C ASP A 20 11.56 -11.89 -2.70
N ILE A 21 12.41 -12.07 -1.69
CA ILE A 21 13.87 -11.92 -1.85
C ILE A 21 14.54 -13.13 -2.52
N SER A 22 13.85 -14.28 -2.61
CA SER A 22 14.44 -15.50 -3.19
C SER A 22 14.71 -15.37 -4.70
N GLN A 23 14.02 -14.45 -5.37
CA GLN A 23 14.18 -14.15 -6.79
C GLN A 23 14.96 -12.85 -7.04
N SER A 24 15.47 -12.19 -5.99
CA SER A 24 16.22 -10.95 -6.15
C SER A 24 17.64 -11.22 -6.60
N LEU A 25 18.07 -10.55 -7.68
CA LEU A 25 19.47 -10.48 -8.08
C LEU A 25 20.34 -9.77 -7.03
N SER A 26 19.72 -9.04 -6.09
CA SER A 26 20.40 -8.35 -4.99
C SER A 26 19.51 -8.41 -3.75
N PRO A 27 19.65 -9.43 -2.88
CA PRO A 27 18.81 -9.62 -1.69
C PRO A 27 18.84 -8.44 -0.71
N GLU A 28 19.94 -7.68 -0.70
CA GLU A 28 20.14 -6.52 0.15
C GLU A 28 19.37 -5.26 -0.30
N GLN A 29 18.80 -5.27 -1.50
CA GLN A 29 18.03 -4.16 -2.05
C GLN A 29 16.62 -4.62 -2.43
N PRO A 30 15.59 -4.39 -1.59
CA PRO A 30 14.22 -4.68 -1.96
C PRO A 30 13.84 -3.87 -3.21
N ARG A 31 13.47 -4.57 -4.28
CA ARG A 31 13.00 -3.97 -5.53
C ARG A 31 11.48 -4.01 -5.58
N LEU A 32 10.86 -2.97 -6.13
CA LEU A 32 9.41 -2.92 -6.30
C LEU A 32 8.87 -4.10 -7.15
N THR A 33 9.66 -4.60 -8.10
CA THR A 33 9.36 -5.81 -8.90
C THR A 33 9.27 -7.09 -8.07
N ASN A 34 9.77 -7.06 -6.83
CA ASN A 34 9.78 -8.22 -5.93
C ASN A 34 8.73 -8.08 -4.83
N VAL A 35 7.91 -7.02 -4.82
CA VAL A 35 6.74 -6.98 -3.94
C VAL A 35 5.89 -8.19 -4.30
N LYS A 36 5.51 -8.98 -3.30
CA LYS A 36 4.69 -10.19 -3.41
C LYS A 36 3.27 -9.94 -2.92
N GLU A 37 3.16 -9.22 -1.82
CA GLU A 37 1.89 -8.94 -1.14
C GLU A 37 1.98 -7.57 -0.50
N ILE A 38 0.89 -6.81 -0.55
CA ILE A 38 0.68 -5.64 0.30
C ILE A 38 -0.53 -5.92 1.18
N LYS A 39 -0.37 -5.74 2.48
CA LYS A 39 -1.48 -5.69 3.44
C LYS A 39 -1.70 -4.24 3.85
N TRP A 40 -2.95 -3.91 4.10
CA TRP A 40 -3.33 -2.59 4.56
C TRP A 40 -4.29 -2.70 5.74
N SER A 41 -4.21 -1.75 6.65
CA SER A 41 -5.12 -1.61 7.80
C SER A 41 -5.46 -0.15 8.01
N LEU A 42 -6.73 0.13 8.27
CA LEU A 42 -7.28 1.46 8.51
C LEU A 42 -7.64 1.60 9.98
N TYR A 43 -7.22 2.70 10.59
CA TYR A 43 -7.41 2.98 12.01
C TYR A 43 -8.06 4.34 12.25
N LEU A 44 -8.87 4.42 13.30
CA LEU A 44 -9.28 5.69 13.88
C LEU A 44 -8.13 6.26 14.73
N PRO A 45 -7.66 7.49 14.48
CA PRO A 45 -6.48 8.03 15.14
C PRO A 45 -6.65 8.21 16.65
N ASP A 46 -7.87 8.51 17.11
CA ASP A 46 -8.12 8.80 18.53
C ASP A 46 -8.23 7.53 19.40
N THR A 47 -8.69 6.42 18.81
CA THR A 47 -8.97 5.18 19.55
C THR A 47 -7.99 4.06 19.24
N GLU A 48 -7.17 4.23 18.21
CA GLU A 48 -6.34 3.17 17.61
C GLU A 48 -7.18 1.94 17.17
N GLU A 49 -8.50 2.11 17.01
CA GLU A 49 -9.38 1.04 16.60
C GLU A 49 -9.19 0.76 15.11
N LYS A 50 -8.93 -0.52 14.78
CA LYS A 50 -8.84 -0.97 13.40
C LYS A 50 -10.24 -1.18 12.81
N ILE A 51 -10.62 -0.35 11.84
CA ILE A 51 -11.97 -0.33 11.26
C ILE A 51 -12.07 -1.06 9.91
N ALA A 52 -10.96 -1.20 9.19
CA ALA A 52 -10.91 -1.96 7.94
C ALA A 52 -9.50 -2.54 7.72
N TYR A 53 -9.42 -3.61 6.93
CA TYR A 53 -8.16 -4.20 6.51
C TYR A 53 -8.36 -5.01 5.24
N GLY A 54 -7.27 -5.21 4.50
CA GLY A 54 -7.26 -6.04 3.30
C GLY A 54 -5.86 -6.48 2.91
N SER A 55 -5.78 -7.37 1.93
CA SER A 55 -4.50 -7.75 1.34
C SER A 55 -4.63 -7.98 -0.14
N LYS A 56 -3.55 -7.66 -0.86
CA LYS A 56 -3.48 -7.83 -2.30
C LYS A 56 -2.13 -8.39 -2.69
N ASN A 57 -2.17 -9.54 -3.37
CA ASN A 57 -0.97 -10.10 -3.99
C ASN A 57 -0.68 -9.33 -5.27
N THR A 58 0.59 -9.02 -5.50
CA THR A 58 1.03 -8.49 -6.79
C THR A 58 0.96 -9.60 -7.84
N PRO A 59 0.60 -9.28 -9.08
CA PRO A 59 0.80 -10.21 -10.18
C PRO A 59 2.31 -10.51 -10.27
N LYS A 60 2.69 -11.78 -10.44
CA LYS A 60 4.10 -12.13 -10.69
C LYS A 60 4.55 -11.42 -11.95
N THR A 61 5.29 -10.33 -11.83
CA THR A 61 5.83 -9.62 -12.97
C THR A 61 6.82 -10.55 -13.66
N SER A 62 6.58 -10.81 -14.95
CA SER A 62 7.51 -11.57 -15.80
C SER A 62 8.90 -10.91 -15.77
N LYS A 63 9.96 -11.64 -16.16
CA LYS A 63 11.37 -11.18 -16.13
C LYS A 63 11.66 -9.88 -16.92
N ASN A 64 10.67 -9.29 -17.59
CA ASN A 64 10.87 -8.08 -18.38
C ASN A 64 10.83 -6.83 -17.51
N HIS A 65 11.86 -6.01 -17.69
CA HIS A 65 12.18 -4.80 -16.94
C HIS A 65 11.14 -3.65 -17.05
N ASP A 66 10.07 -3.82 -17.84
CA ASP A 66 9.02 -2.81 -18.10
C ASP A 66 7.81 -2.90 -17.15
N ALA A 67 7.98 -3.39 -15.93
CA ALA A 67 6.91 -3.51 -14.93
C ALA A 67 6.45 -2.18 -14.29
N ARG A 68 6.79 -1.01 -14.84
CA ARG A 68 6.41 0.30 -14.26
C ARG A 68 4.91 0.57 -14.35
N GLU A 69 4.28 0.27 -15.49
CA GLU A 69 2.83 0.46 -15.68
C GLU A 69 2.02 -0.51 -14.80
N ASP A 70 2.50 -1.73 -14.62
CA ASP A 70 1.88 -2.75 -13.77
C ASP A 70 1.87 -2.34 -12.29
N ILE A 71 2.97 -1.75 -11.80
CA ILE A 71 3.08 -1.29 -10.40
C ILE A 71 2.19 -0.06 -10.15
N SER A 72 2.17 0.90 -11.08
CA SER A 72 1.28 2.06 -10.96
C SER A 72 -0.19 1.66 -11.00
N SER A 73 -0.57 0.75 -11.90
CA SER A 73 -1.93 0.20 -11.97
C SER A 73 -2.30 -0.58 -10.71
N PHE A 74 -1.36 -1.37 -10.18
CA PHE A 74 -1.55 -2.08 -8.92
C PHE A 74 -1.77 -1.13 -7.74
N GLY A 75 -0.95 -0.08 -7.62
CA GLY A 75 -1.07 0.94 -6.58
C GLY A 75 -2.40 1.70 -6.68
N TYR A 76 -2.83 2.04 -7.89
CA TYR A 76 -4.12 2.69 -8.13
C TYR A 76 -5.30 1.80 -7.68
N GLN A 77 -5.30 0.52 -8.07
CA GLN A 77 -6.37 -0.39 -7.65
C GLN A 77 -6.38 -0.65 -6.13
N LEU A 78 -5.21 -0.65 -5.48
CA LEU A 78 -5.11 -0.75 -4.02
C LEU A 78 -5.71 0.49 -3.34
N ALA A 79 -5.45 1.68 -3.87
CA ALA A 79 -6.05 2.91 -3.38
C ALA A 79 -7.58 2.92 -3.53
N GLU A 80 -8.12 2.48 -4.67
CA GLU A 80 -9.57 2.34 -4.87
C GLU A 80 -10.21 1.33 -3.90
N GLU A 81 -9.51 0.24 -3.56
CA GLU A 81 -9.98 -0.75 -2.59
C GLU A 81 -10.07 -0.15 -1.18
N ILE A 82 -9.03 0.61 -0.78
CA ILE A 82 -9.02 1.32 0.50
C ILE A 82 -10.14 2.37 0.53
N GLU A 83 -10.31 3.17 -0.52
CA GLU A 83 -11.36 4.19 -0.60
C GLU A 83 -12.76 3.58 -0.46
N LYS A 84 -13.05 2.48 -1.16
CA LYS A 84 -14.32 1.75 -1.05
C LYS A 84 -14.56 1.16 0.34
N SER A 85 -13.51 0.92 1.12
CA SER A 85 -13.65 0.46 2.50
C SER A 85 -14.05 1.58 3.48
N ILE A 86 -13.83 2.85 3.09
CA ILE A 86 -14.15 4.05 3.87
C ILE A 86 -15.58 4.52 3.60
N ILE A 87 -16.02 4.48 2.34
CA ILE A 87 -17.34 4.98 1.90
C ILE A 87 -18.33 3.79 1.82
N ARG A 88 -19.29 3.73 2.75
CA ARG A 88 -20.43 2.78 2.73
C ARG A 88 -21.61 3.28 1.90
#